data_AF-A0A7S3WY09-F1
#
_entry.id   AF-A0A7S3WY09-F1
#
_cell.length_a   1.000
_cell.length_b   1.000
_cell.length_c   1.000
_cell.angle_alpha   90.00
_cell.angle_beta   90.00
_cell.angle_gamma   90.00
#
_symmetry.space_group_name_H-M   'P 1'
#
loop_
_entity.id
_entity.type
_entity.pdbx_description
1 polymer ?
#
loop_
_entity_poly.entity_id
_entity_poly.type
_entity_poly.pdbx_seq_one_letter_code
_entity_poly.pdbx_strand_id
1 'polypeptide(L)'
;PTPPLLPLPRHPTLAADVPPDVSSSPPGVESIMVEGMQEYLPSYARGEPNRQCFQVFGFDVMLDSDAKPWLLEVNLDPALKTDSRLDLRVKSGMLVDLLNTIGVPVP
;
A
#
# COMPACT_ATOMS: atom_id res chain seq x y z
N PRO A 1 -5.99 -29.57 22.41
CA PRO A 1 -6.77 -29.50 21.16
C PRO A 1 -6.49 -28.18 20.42
N THR A 2 -5.64 -28.24 19.40
CA THR A 2 -5.36 -27.13 18.50
C THR A 2 -6.60 -26.82 17.66
N PRO A 3 -7.02 -25.54 17.53
CA PRO A 3 -8.13 -25.19 16.65
C PRO A 3 -7.76 -25.49 15.18
N PRO A 4 -8.73 -25.82 14.32
CA PRO A 4 -8.44 -26.10 12.92
C PRO A 4 -7.89 -24.85 12.25
N LEU A 5 -6.72 -24.97 11.63
CA LEU A 5 -6.15 -23.91 10.80
C LEU A 5 -7.11 -23.67 9.63
N LEU A 6 -7.70 -22.47 9.57
CA LEU A 6 -8.42 -22.03 8.38
C LEU A 6 -7.43 -22.06 7.21
N PRO A 7 -7.82 -22.59 6.03
CA PRO A 7 -6.93 -22.60 4.89
C PRO A 7 -6.58 -21.15 4.53
N LEU A 8 -5.28 -20.85 4.45
CA LEU A 8 -4.81 -19.58 3.90
C LEU A 8 -5.45 -19.40 2.51
N PRO A 9 -5.92 -18.20 2.16
CA PRO A 9 -6.42 -17.94 0.81
C PRO A 9 -5.32 -18.36 -0.16
N ARG A 10 -5.66 -19.24 -1.11
CA ARG A 10 -4.73 -19.65 -2.15
C ARG A 10 -4.32 -18.38 -2.88
N HIS A 11 -3.02 -18.07 -2.86
CA HIS A 11 -2.46 -17.06 -3.76
C HIS A 11 -3.02 -17.32 -5.16
N PRO A 12 -3.62 -16.30 -5.82
CA PRO A 12 -3.90 -16.43 -7.23
C PRO A 12 -2.56 -16.65 -7.92
N THR A 13 -2.52 -17.75 -8.66
CA THR A 13 -1.42 -18.12 -9.55
C THR A 13 -0.96 -16.91 -10.34
N LEU A 14 0.36 -16.71 -10.31
CA LEU A 14 1.20 -15.99 -11.25
C LEU A 14 0.65 -15.96 -12.69
N ALA A 15 -0.26 -15.03 -12.96
CA ALA A 15 -0.61 -14.56 -14.28
C ALA A 15 -0.83 -13.06 -14.09
N ALA A 16 -0.25 -12.28 -15.00
CA ALA A 16 -0.49 -10.86 -15.09
C ALA A 16 -1.99 -10.61 -15.29
N ASP A 17 -2.74 -10.51 -14.20
CA ASP A 17 -4.01 -9.83 -14.20
C ASP A 17 -3.66 -8.36 -14.38
N VAL A 18 -3.60 -7.96 -15.65
CA VAL A 18 -3.67 -6.57 -16.05
C VAL A 18 -4.87 -6.00 -15.29
N PRO A 19 -4.69 -5.04 -14.38
CA PRO A 19 -5.81 -4.47 -13.63
C PRO A 19 -6.89 -4.02 -14.62
N PRO A 20 -8.18 -4.16 -14.25
CA PRO A 20 -9.30 -3.81 -15.13
C PRO A 20 -9.05 -2.42 -15.72
N ASP A 21 -9.20 -2.30 -17.05
CA ASP A 21 -8.85 -1.13 -17.85
C ASP A 21 -8.93 0.21 -17.08
N VAL A 22 -7.76 0.67 -16.60
CA VAL A 22 -7.58 1.92 -15.84
C VAL A 22 -7.77 3.16 -16.74
N SER A 23 -8.35 3.03 -17.94
CA SER A 23 -8.62 4.17 -18.82
C SER A 23 -9.73 5.11 -18.29
N SER A 24 -10.54 4.66 -17.34
CA SER A 24 -11.66 5.45 -16.78
C SER A 24 -11.33 6.18 -15.47
N SER A 25 -10.21 5.85 -14.81
CA SER A 25 -9.79 6.48 -13.56
C SER A 25 -8.97 7.74 -13.83
N PRO A 26 -9.11 8.81 -13.02
CA PRO A 26 -8.39 10.06 -13.27
C PRO A 26 -6.88 9.81 -13.29
N PRO A 27 -6.13 10.42 -14.24
CA PRO A 27 -4.71 10.18 -14.40
C PRO A 27 -3.95 10.72 -13.19
N GLY A 28 -3.49 9.83 -12.32
CA GLY A 28 -2.78 10.25 -11.12
C GLY A 28 -2.34 9.07 -10.26
N VAL A 29 -1.30 9.29 -9.46
CA VAL A 29 -0.81 8.30 -8.49
C VAL A 29 -1.86 8.04 -7.38
N GLU A 30 -2.69 9.04 -7.08
CA GLU A 30 -3.75 8.95 -6.05
C GLU A 30 -4.84 7.92 -6.41
N SER A 31 -5.30 7.89 -7.66
CA SER A 31 -6.34 6.93 -8.08
C SER A 31 -5.85 5.49 -7.96
N ILE A 32 -4.60 5.25 -8.35
CA ILE A 32 -3.94 3.95 -8.18
C ILE A 32 -3.83 3.54 -6.71
N MET A 33 -3.47 4.47 -5.83
CA MET A 33 -3.39 4.19 -4.40
C MET A 33 -4.77 3.83 -3.83
N VAL A 34 -5.82 4.55 -4.21
CA VAL A 34 -7.20 4.28 -3.77
C VAL A 34 -7.69 2.93 -4.26
N GLU A 35 -7.45 2.60 -5.53
CA GLU A 35 -7.83 1.31 -6.12
C GLU A 35 -7.06 0.15 -5.47
N GLY A 36 -5.74 0.28 -5.33
CA GLY A 36 -4.91 -0.70 -4.64
C GLY A 36 -5.36 -0.91 -3.20
N MET A 37 -5.75 0.15 -2.48
CA MET A 37 -6.32 0.00 -1.13
C MET A 37 -7.67 -0.73 -1.14
N GLN A 38 -8.54 -0.50 -2.12
CA GLN A 38 -9.84 -1.18 -2.19
C GLN A 38 -9.75 -2.69 -2.44
N GLU A 39 -8.72 -3.12 -3.17
CA GLU A 39 -8.40 -4.53 -3.44
C GLU A 39 -7.79 -5.23 -2.22
N TYR A 40 -6.82 -4.59 -1.56
CA TYR A 40 -6.05 -5.20 -0.47
C TYR A 40 -6.65 -5.00 0.92
N LEU A 41 -7.57 -4.04 1.11
CA LEU A 41 -8.31 -3.94 2.35
C LEU A 41 -9.42 -5.00 2.38
N PRO A 42 -9.33 -6.01 3.26
CA PRO A 42 -10.37 -7.02 3.37
C PRO A 42 -11.69 -6.37 3.76
N SER A 43 -12.81 -6.97 3.37
CA SER A 43 -14.16 -6.40 3.53
C SER A 43 -14.51 -5.94 4.96
N TYR A 44 -13.81 -6.41 6.00
CA TYR A 44 -13.98 -5.94 7.38
C TYR A 44 -13.36 -4.54 7.63
N ALA A 45 -12.37 -4.12 6.86
CA ALA A 45 -11.85 -2.76 6.83
C ALA A 45 -12.74 -1.79 6.02
N ARG A 46 -13.77 -2.31 5.32
CA ARG A 46 -14.86 -1.51 4.72
C ARG A 46 -15.96 -1.15 5.73
N GLY A 47 -15.88 -1.65 6.97
CA GLY A 47 -16.65 -1.17 8.11
C GLY A 47 -16.01 0.05 8.76
N GLU A 48 -16.45 0.45 9.96
CA GLU A 48 -15.79 1.54 10.71
C GLU A 48 -14.31 1.19 10.94
N PRO A 49 -13.36 1.94 10.37
CA PRO A 49 -11.95 1.67 10.55
C PRO A 49 -11.59 1.78 12.04
N ASN A 50 -10.79 0.85 12.54
CA ASN A 50 -10.27 0.95 13.91
C ASN A 50 -9.39 2.21 14.00
N ARG A 51 -9.95 3.27 14.60
CA ARG A 51 -9.30 4.58 14.74
C ARG A 51 -8.08 4.58 15.67
N GLN A 52 -7.76 3.44 16.29
CA GLN A 52 -6.65 3.29 17.22
C GLN A 52 -5.41 2.67 16.57
N CYS A 53 -5.52 2.17 15.34
CA CYS A 53 -4.42 1.53 14.62
C CYS A 53 -4.14 2.29 13.32
N PHE A 54 -2.88 2.24 12.88
CA PHE A 54 -2.43 2.74 11.59
C PHE A 54 -1.55 1.68 10.91
N GLN A 55 -1.44 1.76 9.59
CA GLN A 55 -0.62 0.87 8.78
C GLN A 55 0.07 1.70 7.68
N VAL A 56 1.34 1.39 7.42
CA VAL A 56 2.08 1.93 6.26
C VAL A 56 2.03 0.89 5.15
N PHE A 57 1.69 1.33 3.95
CA PHE A 57 1.70 0.52 2.73
C PHE A 57 2.78 1.05 1.79
N GLY A 58 3.46 0.15 1.09
CA GLY A 58 4.33 0.50 -0.04
C GLY A 58 3.59 0.26 -1.36
N PHE A 59 3.63 1.21 -2.27
CA PHE A 59 3.06 1.07 -3.62
C PHE A 59 4.19 1.12 -4.64
N ASP A 60 4.36 0.04 -5.37
CA ASP A 60 5.38 -0.05 -6.42
C ASP A 60 4.71 0.32 -7.74
N VAL A 61 5.09 1.48 -8.30
CA VAL A 61 4.45 2.08 -9.47
C VAL A 61 5.47 2.24 -10.60
N MET A 62 5.11 1.77 -11.80
CA MET A 62 5.87 1.96 -13.03
C MET A 62 5.24 3.06 -13.88
N LEU A 63 6.06 3.91 -14.49
CA LEU A 63 5.60 4.89 -15.48
C LEU A 63 5.92 4.37 -16.88
N ASP A 64 4.95 4.46 -17.81
CA ASP A 64 5.21 4.19 -19.22
C ASP A 64 5.76 5.41 -19.97
N SER A 65 5.92 5.30 -21.30
CA SER A 65 6.44 6.37 -22.16
C SER A 65 5.58 7.63 -22.19
N ASP A 66 4.29 7.50 -21.89
CA ASP A 66 3.34 8.61 -21.82
C ASP A 66 3.18 9.13 -20.38
N ALA A 67 4.08 8.72 -19.48
CA ALA A 67 4.05 8.99 -18.03
C ALA A 67 2.76 8.52 -17.35
N LYS A 68 2.04 7.56 -17.94
CA LYS A 68 0.91 6.93 -17.29
C LYS A 68 1.43 5.98 -16.20
N PRO A 69 0.91 6.09 -14.97
CA PRO A 69 1.31 5.21 -13.89
C PRO A 69 0.59 3.87 -13.97
N TRP A 70 1.30 2.82 -13.58
CA TRP A 70 0.85 1.43 -13.54
C TRP A 70 1.24 0.83 -12.19
N LEU A 71 0.26 0.35 -11.43
CA LEU A 71 0.50 -0.36 -10.17
C LEU A 71 1.11 -1.74 -10.47
N LEU A 72 2.23 -2.06 -9.83
CA LEU A 72 2.86 -3.37 -9.92
C LEU A 72 2.45 -4.25 -8.75
N GLU A 73 2.59 -3.73 -7.53
CA GLU A 73 2.23 -4.44 -6.31
C GLU A 73 1.93 -3.47 -5.16
N VAL A 74 1.20 -3.98 -4.17
CA VAL A 74 0.97 -3.34 -2.88
C VAL A 74 1.69 -4.15 -1.80
N ASN A 75 2.71 -3.54 -1.19
CA ASN A 75 3.50 -4.11 -0.12
C ASN A 75 2.91 -3.77 1.25
N LEU A 76 2.38 -4.79 1.94
CA LEU A 76 1.80 -4.64 3.28
C LEU A 76 2.86 -4.46 4.39
N ASP A 77 4.11 -4.84 4.11
CA ASP A 77 5.25 -4.69 5.01
C ASP A 77 6.45 -4.10 4.27
N PRO A 78 6.43 -2.78 3.95
CA PRO A 78 7.50 -2.15 3.20
C PRO A 78 8.78 -2.05 4.03
N ALA A 79 9.93 -2.34 3.42
CA ALA A 79 11.22 -2.33 4.10
C ALA A 79 11.62 -0.91 4.56
N LEU A 80 11.75 -0.71 5.87
CA LEU A 80 12.21 0.55 6.46
C LEU A 80 13.73 0.61 6.73
N LYS A 81 14.48 -0.44 6.37
CA LYS A 81 15.94 -0.45 6.46
C LYS A 81 16.54 0.70 5.63
N THR A 82 17.59 1.34 6.15
CA THR A 82 18.27 2.47 5.52
C THR A 82 19.68 2.07 5.12
N ASP A 83 19.89 1.82 3.83
CA ASP A 83 21.19 1.39 3.30
C ASP A 83 21.94 2.55 2.62
N SER A 84 21.26 3.68 2.38
CA SER A 84 21.83 4.90 1.82
C SER A 84 21.43 6.17 2.59
N ARG A 85 22.18 7.26 2.38
CA ARG A 85 21.81 8.59 2.91
C ARG A 85 20.48 9.09 2.34
N LEU A 86 20.13 8.68 1.12
CA LEU A 86 18.86 9.03 0.49
C LEU A 86 17.72 8.30 1.18
N ASP A 87 17.87 6.99 1.43
CA ASP A 87 16.87 6.18 2.14
C ASP A 87 16.58 6.77 3.51
N LEU A 88 17.64 7.13 4.24
CA LEU A 88 17.50 7.75 5.56
C LEU A 88 16.66 9.02 5.46
N ARG A 89 17.02 9.94 4.56
CA ARG A 89 16.31 11.22 4.41
C ARG A 89 14.84 11.04 4.04
N VAL A 90 14.55 10.18 3.08
CA VAL A 90 13.18 9.97 2.58
C VAL A 90 12.34 9.23 3.62
N LYS A 91 12.85 8.10 4.15
CA LYS A 91 12.10 7.26 5.10
C LYS A 91 11.92 7.94 6.45
N SER A 92 12.92 8.68 6.94
CA SER A 92 12.78 9.41 8.20
C SER A 92 11.75 10.54 8.09
N GLY A 93 11.78 11.31 7.00
CA GLY A 93 10.80 12.38 6.75
C GLY A 93 9.38 11.83 6.70
N MET A 94 9.16 10.76 5.94
CA MET A 94 7.88 10.05 5.86
C MET A 94 7.37 9.61 7.25
N LEU A 95 8.24 9.05 8.10
CA LEU A 95 7.85 8.60 9.44
C LEU A 95 7.53 9.77 10.39
N VAL A 96 8.25 10.88 10.28
CA VAL A 96 7.94 12.11 11.04
C VAL A 96 6.56 12.62 10.65
N ASP A 97 6.28 12.73 9.36
CA ASP A 97 4.97 13.17 8.86
C ASP A 97 3.85 12.22 9.29
N LEU A 98 4.07 10.91 9.21
CA LEU A 98 3.12 9.89 9.68
C LEU A 98 2.79 10.07 11.16
N LEU A 99 3.80 10.15 12.02
CA LEU A 99 3.61 10.25 13.47
C LEU A 99 2.89 11.56 13.84
N ASN A 100 3.29 12.67 13.23
CA ASN A 100 2.61 13.95 13.41
C ASN A 100 1.14 13.89 12.96
N THR A 101 0.85 13.22 11.83
CA THR A 101 -0.50 13.08 11.29
C THR A 101 -1.42 12.29 12.22
N ILE A 102 -0.91 11.26 12.89
CA ILE A 102 -1.69 10.47 13.86
C ILE A 102 -1.72 11.09 15.27
N GLY A 103 -1.19 12.32 15.43
CA GLY A 103 -1.21 13.05 16.70
C GLY A 103 -0.10 12.67 17.69
N VAL A 104 0.98 12.06 17.22
CA VAL A 104 2.22 11.82 17.98
C VAL A 104 3.27 12.83 17.54
N PRO A 105 3.49 13.91 18.30
CA PRO A 105 4.39 14.98 17.86
C PRO A 105 5.84 14.51 17.77
N VAL A 106 6.46 14.71 16.61
CA VAL A 106 7.88 14.46 16.36
C VAL A 106 8.49 15.72 15.74
N PRO A 107 9.57 16.27 16.33
CA PRO A 107 10.27 17.45 15.83
C PRO A 107 10.84 17.29 14.42
#